data_AF-W4V4X9-F1
#
_entry.id   AF-W4V4X9-F1
#
_cell.length_a   1.000
_cell.length_b   1.000
_cell.length_c   1.000
_cell.angle_alpha   90.00
_cell.angle_beta   90.00
_cell.angle_gamma   90.00
#
_symmetry.space_group_name_H-M   'P 1'
#
loop_
_entity.id
_entity.type
_entity.pdbx_description
1 polymer ?
#
loop_
_entity_poly.entity_id
_entity_poly.type
_entity_poly.pdbx_seq_one_letter_code
_entity_poly.pdbx_strand_id
1 'polypeptide(L)'
;MKENNLNMIKVVFPDNSEREVYEGISLQELSEKCKKEYKSTIVAAKVNNDIKELSYRLYDSCRVEFIDLTYEDGMRIYKRSLSFILIKAVNDLFPDRKVVICHSISKGIYCEVKGDKPLTVEEVDMIKNRMIELVNLKIPFIKKIMSLDEAREVFRKIGRMDRFRFIEHRKKPYVTLYECDGFEDYFYGYMVPHTGYLDRFDLKYYHPGLILMSPEKTNPDKIPEYKEQKKLFSIFSEYKKWGKILGVEDVGALNDIVKEGKINELIRVAEALHEKKIAQIADMIAFNEHKKKVVLIAGPSSSGKTTFAHRLSIQLRVNA
;
A
#
# COMPACT_ATOMS: atom_id res chain seq x y z
N MET A 1 -18.24 -41.85 19.87
CA MET A 1 -18.52 -40.54 19.25
C MET A 1 -18.44 -39.52 20.36
N LYS A 2 -17.47 -38.59 20.33
CA LYS A 2 -17.37 -37.55 21.36
C LYS A 2 -18.36 -36.45 21.00
N GLU A 3 -19.41 -36.29 21.79
CA GLU A 3 -20.26 -35.10 21.76
C GLU A 3 -19.37 -33.89 22.09
N ASN A 4 -19.10 -33.05 21.11
CA ASN A 4 -18.51 -31.74 21.34
C ASN A 4 -19.57 -30.89 22.05
N ASN A 5 -19.53 -30.83 23.37
CA ASN A 5 -20.16 -29.75 24.13
C ASN A 5 -19.44 -28.46 23.74
N LEU A 6 -19.92 -27.79 22.69
CA LEU A 6 -19.48 -26.45 22.34
C LEU A 6 -20.00 -25.51 23.42
N ASN A 7 -19.09 -24.93 24.20
CA ASN A 7 -19.45 -23.92 25.17
C ASN A 7 -20.01 -22.69 24.44
N MET A 8 -20.95 -21.99 25.08
CA MET A 8 -21.39 -20.69 24.63
C MET A 8 -20.44 -19.62 25.16
N ILE A 9 -20.04 -18.70 24.29
CA ILE A 9 -19.28 -17.51 24.65
C ILE A 9 -20.14 -16.26 24.39
N LYS A 10 -19.85 -15.21 25.15
CA LYS A 10 -20.60 -13.95 25.08
C LYS A 10 -19.84 -12.92 24.25
N VAL A 11 -20.46 -12.42 23.20
CA VAL A 11 -19.93 -11.35 22.35
C VAL A 11 -20.68 -10.06 22.60
N VAL A 12 -19.95 -8.99 22.94
CA VAL A 12 -20.50 -7.66 23.20
C VAL A 12 -20.19 -6.73 22.03
N PHE A 13 -21.19 -6.03 21.53
CA PHE A 13 -21.07 -5.09 20.40
C PHE A 13 -20.94 -3.63 20.87
N PRO A 14 -20.62 -2.67 19.97
CA PRO A 14 -20.40 -1.27 20.35
C PRO A 14 -21.60 -0.59 21.01
N ASP A 15 -22.81 -1.01 20.63
CA ASP A 15 -24.10 -0.56 21.18
C ASP A 15 -24.45 -1.19 22.54
N ASN A 16 -23.53 -1.98 23.10
CA ASN A 16 -23.71 -2.80 24.30
C ASN A 16 -24.76 -3.92 24.15
N SER A 17 -25.20 -4.23 22.93
CA SER A 17 -25.94 -5.46 22.69
C SER A 17 -25.01 -6.66 22.89
N GLU A 18 -25.59 -7.76 23.35
CA GLU A 18 -24.88 -8.98 23.68
C GLU A 18 -25.48 -10.14 22.89
N ARG A 19 -24.63 -11.02 22.37
CA ARG A 19 -25.05 -12.25 21.70
C ARG A 19 -24.26 -13.43 22.23
N GLU A 20 -24.97 -14.51 22.53
CA GLU A 20 -24.36 -15.81 22.81
C GLU A 20 -24.11 -16.54 21.49
N VAL A 21 -22.88 -17.03 21.33
CA VAL A 21 -22.44 -17.76 20.15
C VAL A 21 -21.62 -18.96 20.58
N TYR A 22 -21.60 -20.01 19.76
CA TYR A 22 -20.75 -21.16 20.04
C TYR A 22 -19.27 -20.78 19.96
N GLU A 23 -18.50 -21.30 20.92
CA GLU A 23 -17.05 -21.26 20.92
C GLU A 23 -16.50 -21.77 19.58
N GLY A 24 -15.48 -21.10 19.05
CA GLY A 24 -14.85 -21.42 17.78
C GLY A 24 -15.54 -20.82 16.55
N ILE A 25 -16.64 -20.07 16.71
CA ILE A 25 -17.25 -19.30 15.60
C ILE A 25 -16.23 -18.33 14.99
N SER A 26 -16.20 -18.24 13.67
CA SER A 26 -15.36 -17.25 12.97
C SER A 26 -16.01 -15.87 12.96
N LEU A 27 -15.19 -14.82 12.90
CA LEU A 27 -15.67 -13.46 12.67
C LEU A 27 -16.42 -13.34 11.35
N GLN A 28 -16.09 -14.15 10.35
CA GLN A 28 -16.80 -14.21 9.07
C GLN A 28 -18.24 -14.68 9.26
N GLU A 29 -18.45 -15.84 9.87
CA GLU A 29 -19.79 -16.38 10.17
C GLU A 29 -20.60 -15.43 11.06
N LEU A 30 -19.94 -14.78 12.03
CA LEU A 30 -20.59 -13.78 12.87
C LEU A 30 -20.97 -12.52 12.08
N SER A 31 -20.11 -12.07 11.17
CA SER A 31 -20.35 -10.86 10.35
C SER A 31 -21.54 -11.02 9.41
N GLU A 32 -21.80 -12.23 8.91
CA GLU A 32 -22.95 -12.52 8.05
C GLU A 32 -24.28 -12.27 8.78
N LYS A 33 -24.33 -12.54 10.09
CA LYS A 33 -25.49 -12.27 10.95
C LYS A 33 -25.69 -10.78 11.23
N CYS A 34 -24.65 -9.96 11.09
CA CYS A 34 -24.67 -8.51 11.35
C CYS A 34 -24.67 -7.67 10.06
N LYS A 35 -24.62 -8.29 8.87
CA LYS A 35 -24.37 -7.61 7.59
C LYS A 35 -25.33 -6.44 7.30
N LYS A 36 -26.60 -6.54 7.74
CA LYS A 36 -27.63 -5.52 7.52
C LYS A 36 -27.43 -4.24 8.35
N GLU A 37 -26.61 -4.30 9.40
CA GLU A 37 -26.33 -3.19 10.30
C GLU A 37 -25.21 -2.28 9.78
N TYR A 38 -24.50 -2.70 8.73
CA TYR A 38 -23.35 -2.01 8.15
C TYR A 38 -23.67 -1.41 6.79
N LYS A 39 -23.04 -0.26 6.49
CA LYS A 39 -23.29 0.50 5.26
C LYS A 39 -22.58 -0.09 4.06
N SER A 40 -21.50 -0.83 4.30
CA SER A 40 -20.68 -1.42 3.25
C SER A 40 -20.18 -2.81 3.63
N THR A 41 -19.38 -3.41 2.75
CA THR A 41 -18.83 -4.75 2.94
C THR A 41 -17.91 -4.78 4.16
N ILE A 42 -18.24 -5.64 5.12
CA ILE A 42 -17.40 -5.93 6.29
C ILE A 42 -16.16 -6.70 5.83
N VAL A 43 -14.96 -6.26 6.23
CA VAL A 43 -13.69 -6.87 5.82
C VAL A 43 -12.81 -7.32 6.99
N ALA A 44 -13.09 -6.86 8.21
CA ALA A 44 -12.36 -7.22 9.42
C ALA A 44 -13.22 -6.94 10.66
N ALA A 45 -12.69 -7.23 11.85
CA ALA A 45 -13.25 -6.75 13.11
C ALA A 45 -12.15 -6.37 14.10
N LYS A 46 -12.45 -5.50 15.06
CA LYS A 46 -11.66 -5.36 16.29
C LYS A 46 -12.20 -6.32 17.33
N VAL A 47 -11.34 -7.18 17.87
CA VAL A 47 -11.62 -8.04 19.01
C VAL A 47 -10.83 -7.50 20.19
N ASN A 48 -11.52 -7.00 21.22
CA ASN A 48 -10.90 -6.32 22.36
C ASN A 48 -9.91 -5.22 21.93
N ASN A 49 -10.33 -4.38 20.98
CA ASN A 49 -9.54 -3.30 20.35
C ASN A 49 -8.38 -3.73 19.42
N ASP A 50 -8.12 -5.02 19.27
CA ASP A 50 -7.14 -5.53 18.30
C ASP A 50 -7.82 -5.91 16.98
N ILE A 51 -7.38 -5.33 15.87
CA ILE A 51 -7.90 -5.70 14.54
C ILE A 51 -7.52 -7.16 14.22
N LYS A 52 -8.50 -7.94 13.76
CA LYS A 52 -8.39 -9.33 13.31
C LYS A 52 -9.07 -9.51 11.95
N GLU A 53 -8.59 -10.49 11.19
CA GLU A 53 -9.20 -10.94 9.94
C GLU A 53 -10.51 -11.67 10.20
N LEU A 54 -11.43 -11.69 9.23
CA LEU A 54 -12.69 -12.40 9.40
C LEU A 54 -12.52 -13.92 9.56
N SER A 55 -11.40 -14.49 9.12
CA SER A 55 -11.06 -15.90 9.36
C SER A 55 -10.69 -16.21 10.82
N TYR A 56 -10.48 -15.19 11.66
CA TYR A 56 -10.17 -15.38 13.09
C TYR A 56 -11.36 -15.99 13.83
N ARG A 57 -11.08 -16.98 14.68
CA ARG A 57 -12.06 -17.69 15.51
C ARG A 57 -12.05 -17.17 16.95
N LEU A 58 -13.24 -17.06 17.54
CA LEU A 58 -13.44 -16.60 18.91
C LEU A 58 -13.52 -17.80 19.86
N TYR A 59 -12.67 -17.84 20.89
CA TYR A 59 -12.66 -18.90 21.90
C TYR A 59 -13.07 -18.39 23.30
N ASP A 60 -13.03 -17.08 23.50
CA ASP A 60 -13.35 -16.43 24.77
C ASP A 60 -14.38 -15.33 24.56
N SER A 61 -15.15 -15.04 25.61
CA SER A 61 -16.05 -13.88 25.64
C SER A 61 -15.26 -12.59 25.40
N CYS A 62 -15.76 -11.74 24.50
CA CYS A 62 -15.00 -10.58 24.02
C CYS A 62 -15.90 -9.47 23.49
N ARG A 63 -15.30 -8.29 23.29
CA ARG A 63 -15.94 -7.16 22.59
C ARG A 63 -15.56 -7.20 21.12
N VAL A 64 -16.55 -7.15 20.23
CA VAL A 64 -16.36 -7.17 18.77
C VAL A 64 -16.93 -5.91 18.13
N GLU A 65 -16.12 -5.21 17.34
CA GLU A 65 -16.56 -4.11 16.46
C GLU A 65 -16.19 -4.49 15.02
N PHE A 66 -17.16 -4.75 14.15
CA PHE A 66 -16.84 -4.99 12.73
C PHE A 66 -16.39 -3.72 12.03
N ILE A 67 -15.51 -3.92 11.05
CA ILE A 67 -14.89 -2.87 10.24
C ILE A 67 -15.34 -3.10 8.79
N ASP A 68 -16.16 -2.19 8.28
CA ASP A 68 -16.53 -2.15 6.86
C ASP A 68 -15.64 -1.18 6.06
N LEU A 69 -15.89 -1.06 4.75
CA LEU A 69 -15.12 -0.18 3.87
C LEU A 69 -15.27 1.31 4.15
N THR A 70 -16.20 1.74 5.01
CA THR A 70 -16.32 3.14 5.44
C THR A 70 -15.25 3.52 6.47
N TYR A 71 -14.60 2.53 7.07
CA TYR A 71 -13.48 2.72 7.98
C TYR A 71 -12.15 2.80 7.22
N GLU A 72 -11.22 3.60 7.77
CA GLU A 72 -9.86 3.74 7.23
C GLU A 72 -9.13 2.39 7.14
N ASP A 73 -9.20 1.57 8.20
CA ASP A 73 -8.57 0.25 8.22
C ASP A 73 -9.23 -0.72 7.24
N GLY A 74 -10.55 -0.66 7.07
CA GLY A 74 -11.26 -1.46 6.08
C GLY A 74 -10.80 -1.15 4.66
N MET A 75 -10.70 0.14 4.33
CA MET A 75 -10.20 0.57 3.02
C MET A 75 -8.73 0.20 2.79
N ARG A 76 -7.89 0.22 3.84
CA ARG A 76 -6.50 -0.25 3.75
C ARG A 76 -6.41 -1.75 3.47
N ILE A 77 -7.26 -2.55 4.10
CA ILE A 77 -7.34 -4.01 3.86
C ILE A 77 -7.77 -4.28 2.41
N TYR A 78 -8.78 -3.56 1.94
CA TYR A 78 -9.26 -3.65 0.56
C TYR A 78 -8.17 -3.29 -0.47
N LYS A 79 -7.54 -2.12 -0.35
CA LYS A 79 -6.47 -1.66 -1.24
C LYS A 79 -5.25 -2.59 -1.24
N ARG A 80 -4.90 -3.16 -0.08
CA ARG A 80 -3.82 -4.13 0.05
C ARG A 80 -4.13 -5.42 -0.70
N SER A 81 -5.34 -5.95 -0.52
CA SER A 81 -5.80 -7.16 -1.21
C SER A 81 -5.90 -6.94 -2.72
N LEU A 82 -6.34 -5.75 -3.16
CA LEU A 82 -6.29 -5.34 -4.57
C LEU A 82 -4.87 -5.31 -5.14
N SER A 83 -3.91 -4.81 -4.37
CA SER A 83 -2.51 -4.79 -4.78
C SER A 83 -1.98 -6.22 -4.94
N PHE A 84 -2.38 -7.15 -4.07
CA PHE A 84 -2.01 -8.57 -4.21
C PHE A 84 -2.54 -9.15 -5.53
N ILE A 85 -3.83 -8.99 -5.84
CA ILE A 85 -4.38 -9.56 -7.08
C ILE A 85 -3.78 -8.91 -8.33
N LEU A 86 -3.37 -7.64 -8.28
CA LEU A 86 -2.63 -7.00 -9.37
C LEU A 86 -1.28 -7.68 -9.59
N ILE A 87 -0.51 -7.89 -8.52
CA ILE A 87 0.79 -8.59 -8.60
C ILE A 87 0.59 -10.00 -9.16
N LYS A 88 -0.41 -10.74 -8.66
CA LYS A 88 -0.73 -12.08 -9.16
C LYS A 88 -1.13 -12.06 -10.63
N ALA A 89 -2.03 -11.16 -11.05
CA ALA A 89 -2.48 -11.06 -12.44
C ALA A 89 -1.32 -10.76 -13.40
N VAL A 90 -0.39 -9.89 -13.01
CA VAL A 90 0.83 -9.64 -13.78
C VAL A 90 1.73 -10.88 -13.79
N ASN A 91 1.90 -11.59 -12.68
CA ASN A 91 2.69 -12.82 -12.63
C ASN A 91 2.10 -13.94 -13.51
N ASP A 92 0.76 -14.08 -13.54
CA ASP A 92 0.06 -15.06 -14.36
C ASP A 92 0.28 -14.79 -15.88
N LEU A 93 0.28 -13.52 -16.29
CA LEU A 93 0.41 -13.11 -17.70
C LEU A 93 1.87 -12.92 -18.14
N PHE A 94 2.72 -12.43 -17.25
CA PHE A 94 4.09 -11.99 -17.51
C PHE A 94 5.02 -12.43 -16.35
N PRO A 95 5.36 -13.73 -16.23
CA PRO A 95 6.13 -14.27 -15.10
C PRO A 95 7.49 -13.60 -14.86
N ASP A 96 8.13 -13.11 -15.93
CA ASP A 96 9.44 -12.44 -15.85
C ASP A 96 9.34 -10.97 -15.41
N ARG A 97 8.12 -10.41 -15.35
CA ARG A 97 7.90 -9.01 -14.98
C ARG A 97 7.57 -8.87 -13.50
N LYS A 98 8.04 -7.77 -12.90
CA LYS A 98 7.86 -7.47 -11.48
C LYS A 98 7.03 -6.21 -11.29
N VAL A 99 5.96 -6.31 -10.51
CA VAL A 99 5.17 -5.15 -10.11
C VAL A 99 5.84 -4.44 -8.94
N VAL A 100 6.00 -3.12 -9.06
CA VAL A 100 6.45 -2.23 -7.99
C VAL A 100 5.32 -1.26 -7.67
N ILE A 101 4.78 -1.38 -6.46
CA ILE A 101 3.79 -0.45 -5.92
C ILE A 101 4.50 0.83 -5.52
N CYS A 102 4.12 1.97 -6.11
CA CYS A 102 4.82 3.25 -5.92
C CYS A 102 4.05 4.15 -4.96
N HIS A 103 3.41 5.20 -5.47
CA HIS A 103 2.79 6.27 -4.68
C HIS A 103 1.32 6.44 -5.05
N SER A 104 0.53 6.99 -4.13
CA SER A 104 -0.85 7.37 -4.43
C SER A 104 -0.91 8.58 -5.35
N ILE A 105 -1.75 8.51 -6.39
CA ILE A 105 -2.01 9.61 -7.31
C ILE A 105 -3.45 9.53 -7.80
N SER A 106 -4.13 10.67 -7.94
CA SER A 106 -5.50 10.71 -8.47
C SER A 106 -6.50 9.78 -7.75
N LYS A 107 -6.35 9.61 -6.42
CA LYS A 107 -7.13 8.64 -5.61
C LYS A 107 -6.94 7.17 -5.99
N GLY A 108 -5.97 6.86 -6.85
CA GLY A 108 -5.46 5.52 -7.10
C GLY A 108 -4.04 5.35 -6.60
N ILE A 109 -3.44 4.21 -6.94
CA ILE A 109 -2.06 3.86 -6.62
C ILE A 109 -1.30 3.66 -7.93
N TYR A 110 -0.28 4.48 -8.16
CA TYR A 110 0.62 4.28 -9.30
C TYR A 110 1.50 3.05 -9.07
N CYS A 111 1.58 2.20 -10.08
CA CYS A 111 2.37 0.98 -10.08
C CYS A 111 3.21 0.92 -11.36
N GLU A 112 4.45 0.46 -11.23
CA GLU A 112 5.30 0.14 -12.38
C GLU A 112 5.34 -1.37 -12.59
N VAL A 113 5.27 -1.80 -13.84
CA VAL A 113 5.51 -3.19 -14.24
C VAL A 113 6.90 -3.23 -14.88
N LYS A 114 7.89 -3.69 -14.12
CA LYS A 114 9.29 -3.75 -14.56
C LYS A 114 9.52 -5.02 -15.38
N GLY A 115 10.10 -4.86 -16.55
CA GLY A 115 10.56 -5.91 -17.45
C GLY A 115 11.42 -5.30 -18.55
N ASP A 116 11.81 -6.12 -19.54
CA ASP A 116 12.66 -5.65 -20.65
C ASP A 116 11.95 -4.63 -21.55
N LYS A 117 10.63 -4.78 -21.71
CA LYS A 117 9.80 -3.90 -22.52
C LYS A 117 8.88 -3.05 -21.62
N PRO A 118 8.64 -1.77 -21.99
CA PRO A 118 7.62 -0.96 -21.34
C PRO A 118 6.24 -1.61 -21.44
N LEU A 119 5.42 -1.40 -20.40
CA LEU A 119 4.02 -1.81 -20.38
C LEU A 119 3.24 -1.09 -21.50
N THR A 120 2.36 -1.81 -22.20
CA THR A 120 1.47 -1.20 -23.21
C THR A 120 0.04 -1.00 -22.68
N VAL A 121 -0.79 -0.28 -23.44
CA VAL A 121 -2.21 -0.07 -23.09
C VAL A 121 -2.96 -1.40 -23.14
N GLU A 122 -2.71 -2.20 -24.16
CA GLU A 122 -3.33 -3.51 -24.37
C GLU A 122 -2.96 -4.48 -23.25
N GLU A 123 -1.70 -4.45 -22.80
CA GLU A 123 -1.26 -5.25 -21.65
C GLU A 123 -1.97 -4.83 -20.35
N VAL A 124 -2.28 -3.54 -20.16
CA VAL A 124 -3.08 -3.09 -19.00
C VAL A 124 -4.50 -3.65 -19.07
N ASP A 125 -5.12 -3.67 -20.25
CA ASP A 125 -6.46 -4.25 -20.43
C ASP A 125 -6.45 -5.77 -20.18
N MET A 126 -5.40 -6.48 -20.63
CA MET A 126 -5.20 -7.89 -20.31
C MET A 126 -5.08 -8.13 -18.80
N ILE A 127 -4.27 -7.31 -18.10
CA ILE A 127 -4.11 -7.41 -16.64
C ILE A 127 -5.45 -7.16 -15.94
N LYS A 128 -6.21 -6.15 -16.38
CA LYS A 128 -7.53 -5.83 -15.83
C LYS A 128 -8.49 -7.03 -15.98
N ASN A 129 -8.56 -7.62 -17.16
CA ASN A 129 -9.39 -8.80 -17.42
C ASN A 129 -8.98 -9.97 -16.53
N ARG A 130 -7.67 -10.23 -16.40
CA ARG A 130 -7.17 -11.28 -15.51
C ARG A 130 -7.52 -11.02 -14.03
N MET A 131 -7.46 -9.78 -13.57
CA MET A 131 -7.93 -9.44 -12.22
C MET A 131 -9.43 -9.70 -12.04
N ILE A 132 -10.26 -9.39 -13.05
CA ILE A 132 -11.71 -9.66 -13.00
C ILE A 132 -11.98 -11.17 -12.89
N GLU A 133 -11.26 -11.99 -13.67
CA GLU A 133 -11.33 -13.45 -13.57
C GLU A 133 -10.99 -13.94 -12.15
N LEU A 134 -9.88 -13.47 -11.58
CA LEU A 134 -9.45 -13.84 -10.23
C LEU A 134 -10.51 -13.46 -9.18
N VAL A 135 -11.16 -12.30 -9.31
CA VAL A 135 -12.24 -11.86 -8.42
C VAL A 135 -13.45 -12.78 -8.54
N ASN A 136 -13.86 -13.14 -9.77
CA ASN A 136 -14.99 -14.03 -10.01
C ASN A 136 -14.79 -15.44 -9.45
N LEU A 137 -13.54 -15.93 -9.38
CA LEU A 137 -13.20 -17.23 -8.82
C LEU A 137 -13.34 -17.31 -7.29
N LYS A 138 -13.43 -16.17 -6.58
CA LYS A 138 -13.55 -16.10 -5.10
C LYS A 138 -12.50 -16.94 -4.35
N ILE A 139 -11.25 -16.87 -4.81
CA ILE A 139 -10.13 -17.64 -4.27
C ILE A 139 -9.77 -17.11 -2.86
N PRO A 140 -9.60 -17.96 -1.85
CA PRO A 140 -9.24 -17.55 -0.49
C PRO A 140 -7.83 -16.97 -0.40
N PHE A 141 -7.66 -15.96 0.45
CA PHE A 141 -6.33 -15.52 0.90
C PHE A 141 -5.93 -16.32 2.14
N ILE A 142 -4.96 -17.21 1.97
CA ILE A 142 -4.49 -18.10 3.04
C ILE A 142 -3.27 -17.48 3.70
N LYS A 143 -3.39 -17.16 4.99
CA LYS A 143 -2.30 -16.61 5.78
C LYS A 143 -1.34 -17.71 6.21
N LYS A 144 -0.06 -17.56 5.85
CA LYS A 144 1.04 -18.43 6.29
C LYS A 144 1.98 -17.67 7.22
N ILE A 145 2.35 -18.31 8.32
CA ILE A 145 3.40 -17.84 9.20
C ILE A 145 4.65 -18.61 8.83
N MET A 146 5.73 -17.88 8.52
CA MET A 146 7.01 -18.44 8.14
C MET A 146 8.07 -17.87 9.08
N SER A 147 9.03 -18.70 9.50
CA SER A 147 10.16 -18.24 10.30
C SER A 147 11.01 -17.24 9.51
N LEU A 148 11.77 -16.39 10.21
CA LEU A 148 12.69 -15.48 9.53
C LEU A 148 13.73 -16.21 8.68
N ASP A 149 14.21 -17.37 9.13
CA ASP A 149 15.25 -18.14 8.42
C ASP A 149 14.73 -18.73 7.12
N GLU A 150 13.55 -19.35 7.14
CA GLU A 150 12.89 -19.85 5.93
C GLU A 150 12.61 -18.72 4.93
N ALA A 151 12.11 -17.57 5.43
CA ALA A 151 11.82 -16.42 4.58
C ALA A 151 13.08 -15.85 3.90
N ARG A 152 14.22 -15.84 4.61
CA ARG A 152 15.52 -15.44 4.04
C ARG A 152 15.92 -16.35 2.89
N GLU A 153 15.79 -17.66 3.07
CA GLU A 153 16.15 -18.64 2.05
C GLU A 153 15.26 -18.51 0.81
N VAL A 154 13.94 -18.39 1.01
CA VAL A 154 12.97 -18.18 -0.07
C VAL A 154 13.30 -16.92 -0.86
N PHE A 155 13.42 -15.76 -0.21
CA PHE A 155 13.66 -14.49 -0.91
C PHE A 155 15.00 -14.44 -1.64
N ARG A 156 16.03 -15.10 -1.11
CA ARG A 156 17.32 -15.25 -1.79
C ARG A 156 17.18 -16.11 -3.06
N LYS A 157 16.49 -17.26 -2.97
CA LYS A 157 16.27 -18.16 -4.12
C LYS A 157 15.48 -17.49 -5.25
N ILE A 158 14.44 -16.70 -4.93
CA ILE A 158 13.61 -16.01 -5.93
C ILE A 158 14.16 -14.63 -6.35
N GLY A 159 15.36 -14.25 -5.88
CA GLY A 159 16.00 -12.98 -6.25
C GLY A 159 15.25 -11.72 -5.80
N ARG A 160 14.53 -11.78 -4.68
CA ARG A 160 13.78 -10.66 -4.07
C ARG A 160 14.58 -10.01 -2.95
N MET A 161 15.71 -9.41 -3.33
CA MET A 161 16.64 -8.79 -2.38
C MET A 161 16.05 -7.60 -1.62
N ASP A 162 15.06 -6.91 -2.20
CA ASP A 162 14.27 -5.87 -1.55
C ASP A 162 13.57 -6.39 -0.28
N ARG A 163 12.97 -7.59 -0.37
CA ARG A 163 12.31 -8.25 0.76
C ARG A 163 13.31 -8.82 1.75
N PHE A 164 14.41 -9.38 1.24
CA PHE A 164 15.50 -9.91 2.07
C PHE A 164 16.05 -8.83 3.01
N ARG A 165 16.49 -7.68 2.48
CA ARG A 165 17.01 -6.58 3.30
C ARG A 165 15.98 -6.07 4.32
N PHE A 166 14.71 -6.02 3.93
CA PHE A 166 13.65 -5.57 4.82
C PHE A 166 13.48 -6.47 6.05
N ILE A 167 13.52 -7.80 5.88
CA ILE A 167 13.30 -8.73 6.98
C ILE A 167 14.49 -8.85 7.94
N GLU A 168 15.70 -8.45 7.53
CA GLU A 168 16.88 -8.44 8.43
C GLU A 168 16.71 -7.52 9.63
N HIS A 169 15.93 -6.45 9.47
CA HIS A 169 15.68 -5.47 10.52
C HIS A 169 14.41 -5.75 11.33
N ARG A 170 13.76 -6.89 11.11
CA ARG A 170 12.51 -7.24 11.76
C ARG A 170 12.76 -7.77 13.17
N LYS A 171 12.07 -7.19 14.16
CA LYS A 171 12.13 -7.63 15.57
C LYS A 171 11.38 -8.94 15.85
N LYS A 172 10.30 -9.21 15.09
CA LYS A 172 9.50 -10.44 15.26
C LYS A 172 10.23 -11.62 14.62
N PRO A 173 10.24 -12.81 15.24
CA PRO A 173 10.96 -13.99 14.73
C PRO A 173 10.29 -14.64 13.51
N TYR A 174 9.19 -14.06 13.01
CA TYR A 174 8.42 -14.58 11.89
C TYR A 174 7.96 -13.47 10.94
N VAL A 175 7.67 -13.87 9.71
CA VAL A 175 6.96 -13.08 8.71
C VAL A 175 5.60 -13.70 8.42
N THR A 176 4.69 -12.85 7.95
CA THR A 176 3.39 -13.28 7.47
C THR A 176 3.42 -13.20 5.95
N LEU A 177 3.16 -14.33 5.30
CA LEU A 177 2.92 -14.43 3.87
C LEU A 177 1.43 -14.67 3.64
N TYR A 178 0.95 -14.29 2.46
CA TYR A 178 -0.35 -14.66 1.97
C TYR A 178 -0.18 -15.49 0.71
N GLU A 179 -0.91 -16.60 0.65
CA GLU A 179 -1.06 -17.42 -0.54
C GLU A 179 -2.44 -17.16 -1.15
N CYS A 180 -2.51 -17.07 -2.47
CA CYS A 180 -3.76 -17.06 -3.22
C CYS A 180 -3.53 -17.79 -4.55
N ASP A 181 -4.18 -18.95 -4.73
CA ASP A 181 -4.07 -19.77 -5.95
C ASP A 181 -2.61 -20.09 -6.31
N GLY A 182 -1.90 -20.68 -5.33
CA GLY A 182 -0.51 -21.12 -5.46
C GLY A 182 0.54 -19.99 -5.52
N PHE A 183 0.13 -18.73 -5.65
CA PHE A 183 1.02 -17.59 -5.62
C PHE A 183 1.20 -17.08 -4.18
N GLU A 184 2.45 -16.95 -3.74
CA GLU A 184 2.80 -16.47 -2.40
C GLU A 184 3.48 -15.10 -2.43
N ASP A 185 3.03 -14.20 -1.56
CA ASP A 185 3.64 -12.90 -1.43
C ASP A 185 3.67 -12.41 0.04
N TYR A 186 4.70 -11.64 0.38
CA TYR A 186 4.82 -10.94 1.64
C TYR A 186 4.03 -9.64 1.61
N PHE A 187 3.06 -9.54 2.51
CA PHE A 187 2.30 -8.32 2.75
C PHE A 187 2.21 -8.01 4.23
N TYR A 188 2.41 -6.75 4.57
CA TYR A 188 2.22 -6.27 5.94
C TYR A 188 0.78 -5.81 6.15
N GLY A 189 0.06 -6.49 7.05
CA GLY A 189 -1.31 -6.19 7.43
C GLY A 189 -2.28 -7.30 7.03
N TYR A 190 -3.57 -7.05 7.20
CA TYR A 190 -4.64 -8.02 6.97
C TYR A 190 -5.16 -7.97 5.54
N MET A 191 -5.74 -9.09 5.10
CA MET A 191 -6.40 -9.24 3.80
C MET A 191 -7.91 -9.46 3.96
N VAL A 192 -8.65 -9.22 2.89
CA VAL A 192 -10.03 -9.71 2.79
C VAL A 192 -10.03 -11.25 2.76
N PRO A 193 -11.15 -11.92 3.07
CA PRO A 193 -11.18 -13.39 3.10
C PRO A 193 -10.86 -14.08 1.77
N HIS A 194 -11.36 -13.52 0.66
CA HIS A 194 -11.15 -14.06 -0.68
C HIS A 194 -11.22 -12.98 -1.76
N THR A 195 -10.70 -13.25 -2.95
CA THR A 195 -10.63 -12.31 -4.08
C THR A 195 -11.98 -11.70 -4.46
N GLY A 196 -13.07 -12.45 -4.30
CA GLY A 196 -14.44 -11.97 -4.56
C GLY A 196 -14.93 -10.79 -3.72
N TYR A 197 -14.21 -10.40 -2.66
CA TYR A 197 -14.49 -9.14 -1.95
C TYR A 197 -14.08 -7.92 -2.77
N LEU A 198 -13.23 -8.08 -3.77
CA LEU A 198 -12.57 -7.00 -4.52
C LEU A 198 -13.31 -6.68 -5.83
N ASP A 199 -14.62 -6.57 -5.75
CA ASP A 199 -15.54 -6.42 -6.88
C ASP A 199 -15.50 -5.03 -7.56
N ARG A 200 -14.87 -4.05 -6.92
CA ARG A 200 -14.77 -2.67 -7.43
C ARG A 200 -13.32 -2.24 -7.55
N PHE A 201 -12.81 -2.22 -8.79
CA PHE A 201 -11.53 -1.62 -9.13
C PHE A 201 -11.49 -1.23 -10.60
N ASP A 202 -10.52 -0.41 -10.96
CA ASP A 202 -10.21 -0.09 -12.35
C ASP A 202 -8.70 0.03 -12.54
N LEU A 203 -8.22 -0.20 -13.76
CA LEU A 203 -6.83 0.03 -14.14
C LEU A 203 -6.79 1.10 -15.22
N LYS A 204 -5.89 2.06 -15.04
CA LYS A 204 -5.63 3.08 -16.05
C LYS A 204 -4.18 3.02 -16.48
N TYR A 205 -3.93 2.83 -17.77
CA TYR A 205 -2.58 2.99 -18.31
C TYR A 205 -2.06 4.41 -18.04
N TYR A 206 -0.86 4.50 -17.48
CA TYR A 206 -0.21 5.76 -17.19
C TYR A 206 1.30 5.60 -17.32
N HIS A 207 1.83 5.95 -18.50
CA HIS A 207 3.21 5.66 -18.87
C HIS A 207 4.23 6.09 -17.79
N PRO A 208 5.24 5.25 -17.47
CA PRO A 208 5.55 3.91 -18.00
C PRO A 208 4.85 2.74 -17.27
N GLY A 209 3.77 2.99 -16.54
CA GLY A 209 3.09 1.98 -15.71
C GLY A 209 1.58 2.08 -15.80
N LEU A 210 0.93 1.86 -14.66
CA LEU A 210 -0.52 1.91 -14.54
C LEU A 210 -0.95 2.53 -13.20
N ILE A 211 -2.21 2.92 -13.10
CA ILE A 211 -2.83 3.38 -11.87
C ILE A 211 -3.92 2.38 -11.50
N LEU A 212 -3.77 1.76 -10.33
CA LEU A 212 -4.78 0.91 -9.70
C LEU A 212 -5.77 1.81 -8.95
N MET A 213 -6.99 1.87 -9.44
CA MET A 213 -8.08 2.64 -8.87
C MET A 213 -8.95 1.75 -7.99
N SER A 214 -9.38 2.27 -6.85
CA SER A 214 -10.30 1.61 -5.93
C SER A 214 -11.33 2.63 -5.40
N PRO A 215 -12.42 2.19 -4.76
CA PRO A 215 -13.29 3.08 -4.02
C PRO A 215 -12.56 3.84 -2.90
N GLU A 216 -13.24 4.83 -2.34
CA GLU A 216 -12.78 5.61 -1.20
C GLU A 216 -13.73 5.40 -0.03
N LYS A 217 -13.23 5.53 1.21
CA LYS A 217 -14.04 5.27 2.41
C LYS A 217 -15.31 6.13 2.52
N THR A 218 -15.28 7.32 1.91
CA THR A 218 -16.43 8.24 1.87
C THR A 218 -17.52 7.79 0.90
N ASN A 219 -17.18 6.93 -0.08
CA ASN A 219 -18.12 6.34 -1.03
C ASN A 219 -17.59 4.97 -1.50
N PRO A 220 -17.72 3.92 -0.68
CA PRO A 220 -17.16 2.60 -0.99
C PRO A 220 -17.78 1.90 -2.20
N ASP A 221 -18.96 2.36 -2.64
CA ASP A 221 -19.70 1.72 -3.72
C ASP A 221 -19.28 2.18 -5.12
N LYS A 222 -18.46 3.23 -5.21
CA LYS A 222 -18.11 3.85 -6.48
C LYS A 222 -16.61 4.11 -6.59
N ILE A 223 -16.06 3.78 -7.76
CA ILE A 223 -14.70 4.15 -8.14
C ILE A 223 -14.68 5.65 -8.45
N PRO A 224 -13.77 6.43 -7.83
CA PRO A 224 -13.67 7.86 -8.10
C PRO A 224 -13.23 8.13 -9.54
N GLU A 225 -13.69 9.26 -10.08
CA GLU A 225 -13.21 9.73 -11.38
C GLU A 225 -11.72 10.05 -11.32
N TYR A 226 -10.97 9.54 -12.31
CA TYR A 226 -9.57 9.88 -12.49
C TYR A 226 -9.41 11.34 -12.93
N LYS A 227 -8.59 12.08 -12.20
CA LYS A 227 -8.12 13.43 -12.57
C LYS A 227 -6.61 13.44 -12.76
N GLU A 228 -6.15 13.81 -13.94
CA GLU A 228 -4.72 13.80 -14.23
C GLU A 228 -3.96 14.84 -13.39
N GLN A 229 -2.83 14.43 -12.83
CA GLN A 229 -1.99 15.26 -11.96
C GLN A 229 -0.53 15.31 -12.46
N LYS A 230 -0.32 15.75 -13.71
CA LYS A 230 0.99 15.76 -14.39
C LYS A 230 2.12 16.36 -13.54
N LYS A 231 1.87 17.52 -12.92
CA LYS A 231 2.85 18.22 -12.08
C LYS A 231 3.23 17.41 -10.83
N LEU A 232 2.26 16.75 -10.20
CA LEU A 232 2.55 15.93 -9.02
C LEU A 232 3.32 14.67 -9.41
N PHE A 233 2.93 14.03 -10.51
CA PHE A 233 3.63 12.87 -11.03
C PHE A 233 5.09 13.15 -11.40
N SER A 234 5.37 14.31 -12.03
CA SER A 234 6.73 14.69 -12.39
C SER A 234 7.61 14.89 -11.14
N ILE A 235 7.06 15.42 -10.05
CA ILE A 235 7.77 15.53 -8.76
C ILE A 235 8.07 14.16 -8.18
N PHE A 236 7.12 13.22 -8.18
CA PHE A 236 7.40 11.86 -7.71
C PHE A 236 8.45 11.15 -8.58
N SER A 237 8.40 11.35 -9.90
CA SER A 237 9.38 10.81 -10.84
C SER A 237 10.79 11.38 -10.61
N GLU A 238 10.89 12.68 -10.33
CA GLU A 238 12.13 13.35 -9.96
C GLU A 238 12.69 12.81 -8.63
N TYR A 239 11.85 12.71 -7.60
CA TYR A 239 12.25 12.19 -6.30
C TYR A 239 12.73 10.74 -6.39
N LYS A 240 12.09 9.92 -7.22
CA LYS A 240 12.55 8.56 -7.50
C LYS A 240 13.94 8.52 -8.13
N LYS A 241 14.23 9.44 -9.07
CA LYS A 241 15.58 9.57 -9.65
C LYS A 241 16.59 9.97 -8.58
N TRP A 242 16.23 10.84 -7.65
CA TRP A 242 17.09 11.20 -6.53
C TRP A 242 17.36 10.01 -5.61
N GLY A 243 16.34 9.19 -5.29
CA GLY A 243 16.52 7.95 -4.54
C GLY A 243 17.55 7.02 -5.18
N LYS A 244 17.55 6.89 -6.52
CA LYS A 244 18.58 6.13 -7.26
C LYS A 244 19.97 6.74 -7.16
N ILE A 245 20.09 8.06 -7.30
CA ILE A 245 21.38 8.78 -7.17
C ILE A 245 21.95 8.59 -5.76
N LEU A 246 21.09 8.63 -4.73
CA LEU A 246 21.47 8.45 -3.34
C LEU A 246 21.70 6.98 -2.95
N GLY A 247 21.42 6.01 -3.84
CA GLY A 247 21.50 4.58 -3.54
C GLY A 247 20.45 4.10 -2.53
N VAL A 248 19.37 4.86 -2.30
CA VAL A 248 18.31 4.57 -1.32
C VAL A 248 16.96 4.40 -1.99
N GLU A 249 16.84 3.36 -2.81
CA GLU A 249 15.56 2.97 -3.44
C GLU A 249 14.60 2.29 -2.45
N ASP A 250 15.13 1.75 -1.35
CA ASP A 250 14.34 1.10 -0.29
C ASP A 250 14.95 1.35 1.12
N VAL A 251 14.16 1.08 2.15
CA VAL A 251 14.57 1.29 3.56
C VAL A 251 15.75 0.40 3.96
N GLY A 252 15.87 -0.79 3.35
CA GLY A 252 17.00 -1.68 3.58
C GLY A 252 18.31 -1.05 3.10
N ALA A 253 18.32 -0.51 1.89
CA ALA A 253 19.48 0.17 1.34
C ALA A 253 19.92 1.37 2.19
N LEU A 254 18.98 2.14 2.75
CA LEU A 254 19.29 3.21 3.71
C LEU A 254 19.94 2.65 4.98
N ASN A 255 19.41 1.56 5.53
CA ASN A 255 19.99 0.94 6.73
C ASN A 255 21.42 0.43 6.48
N ASP A 256 21.70 -0.10 5.29
CA ASP A 256 23.04 -0.56 4.92
C ASP A 256 24.04 0.62 4.88
N ILE A 257 23.65 1.76 4.27
CA ILE A 257 24.46 2.99 4.28
C ILE A 257 24.75 3.48 5.70
N VAL A 258 23.77 3.40 6.60
CA VAL A 258 23.95 3.79 8.01
C VAL A 258 24.92 2.85 8.71
N LYS A 259 24.79 1.53 8.52
CA LYS A 259 25.71 0.52 9.08
C LYS A 259 27.14 0.70 8.58
N GLU A 260 27.31 1.07 7.32
CA GLU A 260 28.61 1.35 6.70
C GLU A 260 29.23 2.70 7.15
N GLY A 261 28.53 3.50 7.95
CA GLY A 261 29.01 4.80 8.42
C GLY A 261 28.99 5.90 7.35
N LYS A 262 28.32 5.66 6.21
CA LYS A 262 28.28 6.57 5.04
C LYS A 262 27.15 7.59 5.06
N ILE A 263 26.46 7.75 6.19
CA ILE A 263 25.30 8.65 6.31
C ILE A 263 25.63 10.12 5.99
N ASN A 264 26.83 10.59 6.35
CA ASN A 264 27.26 11.96 6.08
C ASN A 264 27.42 12.24 4.57
N GLU A 265 27.86 11.24 3.81
CA GLU A 265 27.96 11.35 2.35
C GLU A 265 26.56 11.46 1.73
N LEU A 266 25.63 10.60 2.14
CA LEU A 266 24.23 10.65 1.72
C LEU A 266 23.61 12.03 2.00
N ILE A 267 23.80 12.58 3.20
CA ILE A 267 23.28 13.91 3.57
C ILE A 267 23.84 15.00 2.65
N ARG A 268 25.15 14.99 2.37
CA ARG A 268 25.78 15.97 1.50
C ARG A 268 25.25 15.91 0.07
N VAL A 269 25.07 14.71 -0.49
CA VAL A 269 24.51 14.53 -1.84
C VAL A 269 23.04 14.97 -1.86
N ALA A 270 22.26 14.66 -0.83
CA ALA A 270 20.87 15.09 -0.72
C ALA A 270 20.75 16.62 -0.64
N GLU A 271 21.60 17.29 0.15
CA GLU A 271 21.64 18.75 0.21
C GLU A 271 22.06 19.38 -1.13
N ALA A 272 23.02 18.78 -1.84
CA ALA A 272 23.41 19.25 -3.17
C ALA A 272 22.26 19.12 -4.19
N LEU A 273 21.47 18.04 -4.14
CA LEU A 273 20.27 17.87 -4.98
C LEU A 273 19.21 18.94 -4.67
N HIS A 274 19.00 19.26 -3.38
CA HIS A 274 18.12 20.34 -2.96
C HIS A 274 18.60 21.70 -3.46
N GLU A 275 19.87 22.05 -3.25
CA GLU A 275 20.43 23.32 -3.75
C GLU A 275 20.30 23.46 -5.26
N LYS A 276 20.63 22.40 -6.01
CA LYS A 276 20.45 22.37 -7.46
C LYS A 276 19.00 22.66 -7.87
N LYS A 277 18.03 22.10 -7.15
CA LYS A 277 16.60 22.33 -7.44
C LYS A 277 16.16 23.75 -7.09
N ILE A 278 16.64 24.30 -5.97
CA ILE A 278 16.30 25.66 -5.55
C ILE A 278 16.88 26.67 -6.55
N ALA A 279 18.12 26.50 -7.01
CA ALA A 279 18.71 27.31 -8.06
C ALA A 279 17.87 27.27 -9.36
N GLN A 280 17.47 26.08 -9.82
CA GLN A 280 16.58 25.95 -10.98
C GLN A 280 15.24 26.67 -10.82
N ILE A 281 14.66 26.66 -9.60
CA ILE A 281 13.43 27.39 -9.30
C ILE A 281 13.69 28.90 -9.34
N ALA A 282 14.82 29.37 -8.81
CA ALA A 282 15.23 30.77 -8.88
C ALA A 282 15.40 31.22 -10.33
N ASP A 283 16.08 30.44 -11.18
CA ASP A 283 16.25 30.72 -12.61
C ASP A 283 14.90 30.84 -13.33
N MET A 284 13.98 29.91 -13.04
CA MET A 284 12.63 29.91 -13.61
C MET A 284 11.82 31.14 -13.17
N ILE A 285 12.04 31.65 -11.95
CA ILE A 285 11.39 32.87 -11.46
C ILE A 285 11.99 34.08 -12.17
N ALA A 286 13.32 34.23 -12.18
CA ALA A 286 14.05 35.33 -12.81
C ALA A 286 13.72 35.45 -14.30
N PHE A 287 13.73 34.33 -15.05
CA PHE A 287 13.36 34.31 -16.47
C PHE A 287 11.93 34.82 -16.78
N ASN A 288 11.05 34.85 -15.77
CA ASN A 288 9.67 35.30 -15.93
C ASN A 288 9.35 36.53 -15.06
N GLU A 289 10.36 37.32 -14.70
CA GLU A 289 10.21 38.46 -13.78
C GLU A 289 9.12 39.44 -14.22
N HIS A 290 9.01 39.73 -15.53
CA HIS A 290 8.02 40.66 -16.07
C HIS A 290 6.57 40.18 -15.92
N LYS A 291 6.35 38.88 -15.62
CA LYS A 291 5.02 38.27 -15.49
C LYS A 291 4.66 37.94 -14.03
N LYS A 292 5.63 37.86 -13.12
CA LYS A 292 5.43 37.34 -11.76
C LYS A 292 5.63 38.46 -10.73
N LYS A 293 4.54 38.86 -10.07
CA LYS A 293 4.58 39.89 -9.00
C LYS A 293 4.65 39.31 -7.58
N VAL A 294 4.24 38.05 -7.40
CA VAL A 294 4.18 37.39 -6.09
C VAL A 294 4.57 35.92 -6.26
N VAL A 295 5.44 35.41 -5.38
CA VAL A 295 5.77 33.99 -5.27
C VAL A 295 5.17 33.44 -3.99
N LEU A 296 4.28 32.46 -4.11
CA LEU A 296 3.63 31.80 -2.98
C LEU A 296 4.26 30.43 -2.73
N ILE A 297 4.59 30.14 -1.47
CA ILE A 297 5.17 28.87 -1.05
C ILE A 297 4.15 28.16 -0.16
N ALA A 298 3.66 27.00 -0.61
CA ALA A 298 2.66 26.21 0.09
C ALA A 298 3.22 24.85 0.52
N GLY A 299 2.80 24.37 1.69
CA GLY A 299 3.21 23.07 2.24
C GLY A 299 2.63 22.82 3.64
N PRO A 300 2.52 21.57 4.09
CA PRO A 300 2.02 21.20 5.42
C PRO A 300 2.79 21.89 6.56
N SER A 301 2.25 21.86 7.78
CA SER A 301 3.01 22.29 8.96
C SER A 301 4.34 21.52 9.04
N SER A 302 5.42 22.18 9.46
CA SER A 302 6.78 21.62 9.55
C SER A 302 7.44 21.14 8.24
N SER A 303 6.90 21.49 7.06
CA SER A 303 7.51 21.12 5.76
C SER A 303 8.73 21.99 5.37
N GLY A 304 9.35 22.71 6.31
CA GLY A 304 10.52 23.56 6.03
C GLY A 304 10.26 24.80 5.18
N LYS A 305 9.01 25.31 5.12
CA LYS A 305 8.65 26.47 4.27
C LYS A 305 9.54 27.69 4.47
N THR A 306 9.80 28.07 5.73
CA THR A 306 10.65 29.24 6.06
C THR A 306 12.09 29.02 5.59
N THR A 307 12.65 27.84 5.84
CA THR A 307 14.00 27.46 5.38
C THR A 307 14.09 27.47 3.86
N PHE A 308 13.11 26.90 3.17
CA PHE A 308 13.05 26.92 1.71
C PHE A 308 12.93 28.36 1.18
N ALA A 309 12.08 29.20 1.76
CA ALA A 309 11.92 30.60 1.38
C ALA A 309 13.24 31.37 1.52
N HIS A 310 13.97 31.14 2.61
CA HIS A 310 15.28 31.75 2.85
C HIS A 310 16.35 31.27 1.86
N ARG A 311 16.43 29.95 1.59
CA ARG A 311 17.36 29.41 0.58
C ARG A 311 17.03 29.92 -0.82
N LEU A 312 15.75 29.99 -1.17
CA LEU A 312 15.30 30.52 -2.45
C LEU A 312 15.62 32.02 -2.59
N SER A 313 15.45 32.81 -1.52
CA SER A 313 15.76 34.25 -1.57
C SER A 313 17.25 34.50 -1.77
N ILE A 314 18.13 33.67 -1.20
CA ILE A 314 19.57 33.71 -1.48
C ILE A 314 19.83 33.44 -2.95
N GLN A 315 19.30 32.35 -3.51
CA GLN A 315 19.50 32.00 -4.93
C GLN A 315 18.96 33.09 -5.88
N LEU A 316 17.81 33.69 -5.57
CA LEU A 316 17.25 34.79 -6.36
C LEU A 316 18.14 36.04 -6.37
N ARG A 317 18.88 36.33 -5.29
CA ARG A 317 19.82 37.46 -5.25
C ARG A 317 21.04 37.24 -6.13
N VAL A 318 21.42 35.98 -6.38
CA VAL A 318 22.54 35.63 -7.27
C VAL A 318 22.15 35.79 -8.74
N ASN A 319 20.87 35.61 -9.06
CA ASN A 319 20.33 35.75 -10.41
C ASN A 319 19.94 37.19 -10.80
N ALA A 320 20.12 38.15 -9.89
CA ALA A 320 19.73 39.55 -10.07
C ALA A 320 20.75 40.36 -10.90
#